data_AF-A0AAD7FCR9-F1
#
_entry.id   AF-A0AAD7FCR9-F1
#
_cell.length_a   1.000
_cell.length_b   1.000
_cell.length_c   1.000
_cell.angle_alpha   90.00
_cell.angle_beta   90.00
_cell.angle_gamma   90.00
#
_symmetry.space_group_name_H-M   'P 1'
#
loop_
_entity.id
_entity.type
_entity.pdbx_description
1 polymer ?
#
loop_
_entity_poly.entity_id
_entity_poly.type
_entity_poly.pdbx_seq_one_letter_code
_entity_poly.pdbx_strand_id
1 'polypeptide(L)'
;VPCERVFSSSAETDTKRRNRLYPGLFEILQLMKYAYKQARLNFTAHLVAQEEDYTIEGNLTEAAIRELVLGGKTEELADLLRNMPQEGQ
;
A
#
# COMPACT_ATOMS: atom_id res chain seq x y z
N VAL A 1 -3.18 4.66 32.92
CA VAL A 1 -4.43 4.58 32.11
C VAL A 1 -4.07 4.26 30.65
N PRO A 2 -4.82 3.41 29.91
CA PRO A 2 -4.48 3.05 28.52
C PRO A 2 -4.32 4.26 27.59
N CYS A 3 -5.11 5.30 27.82
CA CYS A 3 -5.07 6.56 27.09
C CYS A 3 -3.71 7.28 27.24
N GLU A 4 -3.12 7.30 28.43
CA GLU A 4 -1.84 7.98 28.71
C GLU A 4 -0.68 7.43 27.87
N ARG A 5 -0.69 6.13 27.54
CA ARG A 5 0.36 5.49 26.73
C ARG A 5 0.26 5.86 25.24
N VAL A 6 -0.95 6.16 24.76
CA VAL A 6 -1.17 6.63 23.38
C VAL A 6 -0.76 8.09 23.25
N PHE A 7 -1.07 8.91 24.26
CA PHE A 7 -0.75 10.34 24.30
C PHE A 7 0.72 10.65 24.63
N SER A 8 1.44 9.77 25.33
CA SER A 8 2.87 9.97 25.59
C SER A 8 3.70 9.96 24.29
N SER A 9 3.31 9.15 23.31
CA SER A 9 3.98 9.12 21.99
C SER A 9 3.80 10.42 21.19
N SER A 10 2.78 11.22 21.49
CA SER A 10 2.52 12.49 20.82
C SER A 10 3.10 13.70 21.56
N ALA A 11 3.78 13.48 22.69
CA ALA A 11 4.39 14.56 23.47
C ALA A 11 5.46 15.33 22.68
N GLU A 12 6.16 14.70 21.75
CA GLU A 12 7.12 15.42 20.88
C GLU A 12 6.42 16.42 19.94
N THR A 13 5.27 16.03 19.39
CA THR A 13 4.48 16.83 18.45
C THR A 13 3.59 17.87 19.13
N ASP A 14 3.24 17.65 20.41
CA ASP A 14 2.43 18.53 21.25
C ASP A 14 3.27 19.67 21.86
N THR A 15 4.30 19.34 22.64
CA THR A 15 5.03 20.33 23.45
C THR A 15 6.42 20.66 22.91
N LYS A 16 7.17 19.68 22.39
CA LYS A 16 8.59 19.90 22.03
C LYS A 16 8.81 20.63 20.71
N ARG A 17 7.92 20.49 19.73
CA ARG A 17 8.05 21.16 18.42
C ARG A 17 7.24 22.44 18.25
N ARG A 18 6.57 22.98 19.30
CA ARG A 18 5.73 24.19 19.24
C ARG A 18 4.76 24.19 18.03
N ASN A 19 4.18 23.04 17.70
CA ASN A 19 3.08 23.02 16.76
C ASN A 19 1.90 23.71 17.46
N ARG A 20 1.56 24.94 17.06
CA ARG A 20 0.41 25.70 17.56
C ARG A 20 -0.93 25.11 17.09
N LEU A 21 -1.08 23.80 17.19
CA LEU A 21 -2.31 23.12 16.87
C LEU A 21 -3.31 23.42 17.99
N TYR A 22 -4.53 23.75 17.60
CA TYR A 22 -5.61 23.93 18.56
C TYR A 22 -5.86 22.60 19.30
N PRO A 23 -6.08 22.59 20.63
CA PRO A 23 -6.24 21.36 21.40
C PRO A 23 -7.29 20.41 20.82
N GLY A 24 -8.42 20.92 20.33
CA GLY A 24 -9.46 20.09 19.71
C GLY A 24 -9.03 19.45 18.37
N LEU A 25 -8.21 20.13 17.57
CA LEU A 25 -7.65 19.55 16.35
C LEU A 25 -6.65 18.43 16.68
N PHE A 26 -5.84 18.64 17.72
CA PHE A 26 -4.88 17.64 18.17
C PHE A 26 -5.57 16.39 18.70
N GLU A 27 -6.65 16.54 19.45
CA GLU A 27 -7.46 15.43 19.95
C GLU A 27 -8.05 14.59 18.80
N ILE A 28 -8.62 15.24 17.80
CA ILE A 28 -9.11 14.56 16.58
C ILE A 28 -7.98 13.82 15.89
N LEU A 29 -6.80 14.44 15.75
CA LEU A 29 -5.63 13.80 15.15
C LEU A 29 -5.15 12.57 15.93
N GLN A 30 -5.16 12.62 17.27
CA GLN A 30 -4.78 11.46 18.08
C GLN A 30 -5.79 10.32 17.95
N LEU A 31 -7.10 10.62 17.89
CA LEU A 31 -8.15 9.64 17.64
C LEU A 31 -8.00 9.00 16.25
N MET A 32 -7.76 9.80 15.21
CA MET A 32 -7.52 9.28 13.86
C MET A 32 -6.26 8.43 13.80
N LYS A 33 -5.15 8.89 14.40
CA LYS A 33 -3.89 8.12 14.50
C LYS A 33 -4.13 6.75 15.14
N TYR A 34 -4.90 6.72 16.23
CA TYR A 34 -5.24 5.49 16.91
C TYR A 34 -6.12 4.57 16.04
N ALA A 35 -7.17 5.11 15.42
CA ALA A 35 -8.06 4.35 14.55
C ALA A 35 -7.29 3.73 13.37
N TYR A 36 -6.42 4.49 12.70
CA TYR A 36 -5.60 3.98 11.61
C TYR A 36 -4.54 2.96 12.04
N LYS A 37 -3.96 3.13 13.24
CA LYS A 37 -3.08 2.12 13.83
C LYS A 37 -3.82 0.81 14.08
N GLN A 38 -5.05 0.87 14.59
CA GLN A 38 -5.88 -0.32 14.82
C GLN A 38 -6.37 -0.97 13.54
N ALA A 39 -6.61 -0.17 12.49
CA ALA A 39 -6.94 -0.68 11.17
C ALA A 39 -5.80 -1.49 10.52
N ARG A 40 -4.60 -1.51 11.11
CA ARG A 40 -3.40 -2.23 10.62
C ARG A 40 -3.20 -2.03 9.11
N LEU A 41 -3.34 -0.78 8.66
CA LEU A 41 -3.17 -0.41 7.25
C LEU A 41 -1.89 -1.02 6.68
N ASN A 42 -2.08 -1.95 5.75
CA ASN A 42 -0.98 -2.61 5.07
C ASN A 42 -0.79 -1.96 3.70
N PHE A 43 0.06 -0.93 3.67
CA PHE A 43 0.39 -0.22 2.42
C PHE A 43 1.20 -1.09 1.45
N THR A 44 1.78 -2.20 1.91
CA THR A 44 2.58 -3.12 1.09
C THR A 44 1.84 -4.42 0.78
N ALA A 45 0.52 -4.50 1.06
CA ALA A 45 -0.27 -5.71 0.81
C ALA A 45 -0.23 -6.12 -0.68
N HIS A 46 -0.14 -5.14 -1.58
CA HIS A 46 -0.05 -5.34 -3.02
C HIS A 46 1.37 -5.68 -3.51
N LEU A 47 2.38 -5.63 -2.64
CA LEU A 47 3.78 -5.96 -2.96
C LEU A 47 4.15 -7.40 -2.56
N VAL A 48 3.18 -8.17 -2.06
CA VAL A 48 3.40 -9.58 -1.72
C VAL A 48 3.53 -10.34 -3.03
N ALA A 49 4.77 -10.67 -3.39
CA ALA A 49 5.05 -11.42 -4.60
C ALA A 49 4.52 -12.86 -4.44
N GLN A 50 3.73 -13.29 -5.41
CA GLN A 50 3.20 -14.65 -5.51
C GLN A 50 4.18 -15.50 -6.36
N GLU A 51 4.24 -16.82 -6.15
CA GLU A 51 5.15 -17.68 -6.94
C GLU A 51 4.78 -17.64 -8.42
N GLU A 52 3.49 -17.48 -8.70
CA GLU A 52 2.87 -17.33 -10.01
C GLU A 52 3.28 -16.04 -10.73
N ASP A 53 3.75 -15.01 -10.01
CA ASP A 53 4.26 -13.78 -10.64
C ASP A 53 5.65 -13.99 -11.27
N TYR A 54 6.36 -15.08 -10.90
CA TYR A 54 7.70 -15.41 -11.39
C TYR A 54 7.73 -16.59 -12.36
N THR A 55 6.59 -17.24 -12.62
CA THR A 55 6.53 -18.33 -13.60
C THR A 55 6.69 -17.78 -15.02
N ILE A 56 7.71 -18.27 -15.74
CA ILE A 56 7.99 -17.91 -17.14
C ILE A 56 6.98 -18.59 -18.09
N GLU A 57 6.41 -19.71 -17.67
CA GLU A 57 5.44 -20.51 -18.42
C GLU A 57 4.05 -20.33 -17.77
N GLY A 58 3.09 -19.78 -18.51
CA GLY A 58 1.72 -19.59 -18.00
C GLY A 58 0.99 -18.40 -18.61
N ASN A 59 -0.27 -18.25 -18.22
CA ASN A 59 -1.10 -17.12 -18.62
C ASN A 59 -0.68 -15.84 -17.90
N LEU A 60 -0.85 -14.70 -18.56
CA LEU A 60 -0.53 -13.39 -17.99
C LEU A 60 -1.41 -13.10 -16.76
N THR A 61 -0.78 -12.86 -15.61
CA THR A 61 -1.52 -12.52 -14.38
C THR A 61 -2.13 -11.12 -14.48
N GLU A 62 -3.25 -10.91 -13.79
CA GLU A 62 -3.91 -9.60 -13.76
C GLU A 62 -2.99 -8.51 -13.18
N ALA A 63 -2.12 -8.88 -12.23
CA ALA A 63 -1.12 -7.99 -11.65
C ALA A 63 -0.10 -7.51 -12.69
N ALA A 64 0.45 -8.42 -13.49
CA ALA A 64 1.39 -8.09 -14.56
C ALA A 64 0.76 -7.20 -15.64
N ILE A 65 -0.50 -7.47 -16.02
CA ILE A 65 -1.25 -6.61 -16.94
C ILE A 65 -1.41 -5.20 -16.37
N ARG A 66 -1.83 -5.08 -15.11
CA ARG A 66 -2.01 -3.79 -14.45
C ARG A 66 -0.70 -3.01 -14.36
N GLU A 67 0.40 -3.67 -14.05
CA GLU A 67 1.73 -3.05 -13.99
C GLU A 67 2.16 -2.52 -15.37
N LEU A 68 2.01 -3.32 -16.43
CA LEU A 68 2.36 -2.90 -17.79
C LEU A 68 1.51 -1.73 -18.28
N VAL A 69 0.22 -1.72 -17.96
CA VAL A 69 -0.69 -0.60 -18.29
C VAL A 69 -0.32 0.66 -17.50
N LEU A 70 -0.07 0.56 -16.20
CA LEU A 70 0.33 1.70 -15.37
C LEU A 70 1.72 2.24 -15.76
N GLY A 71 2.63 1.36 -16.19
CA GLY A 71 3.93 1.72 -16.69
C GLY A 71 3.94 2.28 -18.13
N GLY A 72 2.79 2.31 -18.81
CA GLY A 72 2.69 2.74 -20.20
C GLY A 72 3.39 1.82 -21.21
N LYS A 73 3.69 0.58 -20.80
CA LYS A 73 4.43 -0.42 -21.58
C LYS A 73 3.49 -1.23 -22.48
N THR A 74 2.76 -0.52 -23.33
CA THR A 74 1.73 -1.13 -24.19
C THR A 74 2.33 -2.03 -25.27
N GLU A 75 3.55 -1.76 -25.73
CA GLU A 75 4.25 -2.60 -26.71
C GLU A 75 4.68 -3.93 -26.08
N GLU A 76 5.31 -3.90 -24.90
CA GLU A 76 5.68 -5.11 -24.16
C GLU A 76 4.44 -5.98 -23.86
N LEU A 77 3.31 -5.36 -23.50
CA LEU A 77 2.05 -6.06 -23.30
C LEU A 77 1.52 -6.70 -24.60
N ALA A 78 1.60 -5.99 -25.73
CA ALA A 78 1.16 -6.51 -27.02
C ALA A 78 2.03 -7.68 -27.51
N ASP A 79 3.34 -7.61 -27.27
CA ASP A 79 4.28 -8.67 -27.60
C ASP A 79 4.04 -9.92 -26.74
N LEU A 80 3.80 -9.74 -25.44
CA LEU A 80 3.44 -10.84 -24.54
C LEU A 80 2.12 -11.52 -24.94
N LEU A 81 1.11 -10.75 -25.33
CA LEU A 81 -0.16 -11.30 -25.83
C LEU A 81 0.01 -12.05 -27.15
N ARG A 82 0.91 -11.60 -28.03
CA ARG A 82 1.20 -12.24 -29.31
C ARG A 82 1.98 -13.55 -29.15
N ASN A 83 2.84 -13.62 -28.15
CA ASN A 83 3.72 -14.76 -27.88
C ASN A 83 3.11 -15.77 -26.89
N MET A 84 1.88 -15.56 -26.40
CA MET A 84 1.24 -16.54 -25.53
C MET A 84 1.08 -17.88 -26.25
N PRO A 85 1.40 -19.01 -25.58
CA PRO A 85 1.25 -20.33 -26.16
C PRO A 85 -0.22 -20.57 -26.50
N GLN A 86 -0.51 -20.86 -27.78
CA GLN A 86 -1.83 -21.36 -28.14
C GLN A 86 -1.91 -22.81 -27.67
N GLU A 87 -2.69 -23.08 -26.62
CA GLU A 87 -3.10 -24.45 -26.31
C GLU A 87 -3.89 -24.99 -27.51
N GLY A 88 -3.22 -25.77 -28.37
CA GLY A 88 -3.86 -26.31 -29.56
C GLY A 88 -2.93 -26.80 -30.66
N GLN A 89 -2.04 -27.76 -30.35
CA GLN A 89 -1.75 -28.88 -31.27
C GLN A 89 -1.34 -30.14 -30.52
#